data_AF-A0A6N0NQY3-F1
#
_entry.id   AF-A0A6N0NQY3-F1
#
_cell.length_a   1.000
_cell.length_b   1.000
_cell.length_c   1.000
_cell.angle_alpha   90.00
_cell.angle_beta   90.00
_cell.angle_gamma   90.00
#
_symmetry.space_group_name_H-M   'P 1'
#
loop_
_entity.id
_entity.type
_entity.pdbx_description
1 polymer ?
#
loop_
_entity_poly.entity_id
_entity_poly.type
_entity_poly.pdbx_seq_one_letter_code
_entity_poly.pdbx_strand_id
1 'polypeptide(L)' 'MGKLRCSVCGEMNPDVLTNCRKCGSTLPSRFTSLPVKICPKCARSNPASRETCLYCNAKLV' A
#
# COMPACT_ATOMS: atom_id res chain seq x y z
N MET A 1 6.71 -13.99 -8.92
CA MET A 1 5.76 -13.58 -7.86
C MET A 1 6.35 -13.92 -6.50
N GLY A 2 6.37 -12.98 -5.56
CA GLY A 2 6.81 -13.27 -4.19
C GLY A 2 5.74 -14.03 -3.41
N LYS A 3 6.15 -14.71 -2.35
CA LYS A 3 5.24 -15.28 -1.35
C LYS A 3 5.64 -14.72 0.01
N LEU A 4 4.65 -14.51 0.88
CA LEU A 4 4.86 -14.04 2.24
C LEU A 4 4.12 -14.95 3.20
N ARG A 5 4.69 -15.12 4.39
CA ARG A 5 4.08 -15.93 5.45
C ARG A 5 3.15 -15.05 6.28
N CYS A 6 1.93 -15.51 6.50
CA CYS A 6 1.00 -14.87 7.42
C CYS A 6 1.55 -14.96 8.85
N SER A 7 1.69 -13.82 9.52
CA SER A 7 2.18 -13.76 10.91
C SER A 7 1.18 -14.30 11.94
N VAL A 8 -0.09 -14.46 11.57
CA VAL A 8 -1.16 -14.94 12.48
C VAL A 8 -1.31 -16.46 12.42
N CYS A 9 -1.46 -17.04 11.23
CA CYS A 9 -1.73 -18.47 11.07
C CYS A 9 -0.63 -19.25 10.35
N GLY A 10 0.48 -18.59 9.97
CA GLY A 10 1.63 -19.22 9.35
C GLY A 10 1.47 -19.63 7.87
N GLU A 11 0.33 -19.36 7.26
CA GLU A 11 0.02 -19.74 5.86
C GLU A 11 0.88 -18.96 4.86
N MET A 12 1.36 -19.62 3.81
CA MET A 12 2.07 -18.97 2.71
C MET A 12 1.09 -18.37 1.71
N ASN A 13 1.11 -17.06 1.61
CA ASN A 13 0.22 -16.28 0.75
C ASN A 13 1.01 -15.64 -0.40
N PRO A 14 0.42 -15.50 -1.60
CA PRO A 14 0.94 -14.60 -2.62
C PRO A 14 1.07 -13.17 -2.07
N ASP A 15 2.15 -12.46 -2.43
CA ASP A 15 2.41 -11.09 -1.97
C ASP A 15 1.50 -10.02 -2.59
N VAL A 16 0.62 -10.42 -3.50
CA VAL A 16 -0.45 -9.60 -4.09
C VAL A 16 -1.72 -9.56 -3.24
N LEU A 17 -1.87 -10.44 -2.24
CA LEU A 17 -3.06 -10.47 -1.39
C LEU A 17 -2.94 -9.47 -0.24
N THR A 18 -4.03 -8.73 0.02
CA THR A 18 -4.16 -7.84 1.19
C THR A 18 -4.55 -8.61 2.45
N ASN A 19 -5.21 -9.77 2.30
CA ASN A 19 -5.72 -10.58 3.41
C ASN A 19 -5.27 -12.03 3.25
N CYS A 20 -5.03 -12.70 4.39
CA CYS A 20 -4.67 -14.10 4.43
C CYS A 20 -5.81 -14.96 3.89
N ARG A 21 -5.52 -15.80 2.90
CA ARG A 21 -6.52 -16.69 2.28
C ARG A 21 -7.08 -17.75 3.23
N LYS A 22 -6.45 -17.95 4.39
CA LYS A 22 -6.82 -18.97 5.38
C LYS A 22 -7.53 -18.39 6.60
N CYS A 23 -6.98 -17.35 7.22
CA CYS A 23 -7.52 -16.78 8.46
C CYS A 23 -8.11 -15.36 8.29
N GLY A 24 -8.01 -14.75 7.11
CA GLY A 24 -8.54 -13.41 6.85
C GLY A 24 -7.70 -12.24 7.39
N SER A 25 -6.66 -12.51 8.19
CA SER A 25 -5.81 -11.45 8.77
C SER A 25 -5.16 -10.58 7.68
N THR A 26 -5.01 -9.29 7.92
CA THR A 26 -4.27 -8.39 7.03
C THR A 26 -2.84 -8.87 6.84
N LEU A 27 -2.41 -8.97 5.59
CA LEU A 27 -1.05 -9.31 5.22
C LEU A 27 -0.23 -8.03 4.99
N PRO A 28 1.07 -8.03 5.31
CA PRO A 28 1.95 -6.93 4.94
C PRO A 28 2.11 -6.91 3.41
N SER A 29 1.31 -6.09 2.72
CA SER A 29 1.40 -5.99 1.27
C SER A 29 2.71 -5.27 0.90
N ARG A 30 3.51 -5.89 0.03
CA ARG A 30 4.71 -5.24 -0.50
C ARG A 30 4.37 -3.99 -1.34
N PHE A 31 3.13 -3.89 -1.81
CA PHE A 31 2.63 -2.73 -2.55
C PHE A 31 2.13 -1.59 -1.66
N THR A 32 1.82 -1.84 -0.38
CA THR A 32 1.54 -0.77 0.59
C THR A 32 2.78 -0.01 1.06
N SER A 33 3.97 -0.42 0.63
CA SER A 33 5.24 0.22 1.00
C SER A 33 5.82 1.14 -0.08
N LEU A 34 5.09 1.42 -1.17
CA LEU A 34 5.50 2.53 -2.02
C LEU A 34 5.34 3.81 -1.20
N PRO A 35 6.40 4.60 -1.01
CA PRO A 35 6.28 5.86 -0.28
C PRO A 35 5.22 6.72 -0.99
N VAL A 36 4.28 7.24 -0.22
CA VAL A 36 3.20 8.11 -0.70
C VAL A 36 3.24 9.43 0.06
N LYS A 37 2.88 10.51 -0.63
CA LYS A 37 2.64 11.84 -0.07
C LYS A 37 1.15 12.10 -0.01
N ILE A 38 0.66 12.62 1.11
CA ILE A 38 -0.72 13.09 1.23
C ILE A 38 -0.79 14.52 0.72
N CYS A 39 -1.69 14.80 -0.21
CA CYS A 39 -1.87 16.15 -0.72
C CYS A 39 -2.40 17.08 0.39
N PRO A 40 -1.74 18.21 0.69
CA PRO A 40 -2.20 19.13 1.73
C PRO A 40 -3.52 19.84 1.39
N LYS A 41 -3.88 19.94 0.10
CA LYS A 41 -5.10 20.63 -0.35
C LYS A 41 -6.34 19.74 -0.37
N CYS A 42 -6.20 18.46 -0.69
CA CYS A 42 -7.34 17.56 -0.91
C CYS A 42 -7.25 16.21 -0.17
N ALA A 43 -6.23 16.03 0.67
CA ALA A 43 -6.00 14.83 1.51
C ALA A 43 -5.91 13.49 0.75
N ARG A 44 -5.78 13.50 -0.59
CA ARG A 44 -5.59 12.28 -1.38
C ARG A 44 -4.15 11.81 -1.36
N SER A 45 -3.96 10.49 -1.37
CA SER A 45 -2.65 9.84 -1.50
C SER A 45 -2.10 9.99 -2.92
N ASN A 46 -0.82 10.28 -3.03
CA ASN A 46 -0.09 10.41 -4.29
C ASN A 46 1.25 9.67 -4.18
N PRO A 47 1.83 9.18 -5.29
CA PRO A 47 3.19 8.61 -5.28
C PRO A 47 4.21 9.61 -4.75
N ALA A 48 5.15 9.18 -3.90
CA ALA A 48 6.14 10.11 -3.32
C ALA A 48 7.11 10.70 -4.35
N SER A 49 7.31 10.04 -5.50
CA SER A 49 8.12 10.55 -6.62
C SER A 49 7.50 11.75 -7.33
N ARG A 50 6.24 12.10 -7.03
CA ARG A 50 5.51 13.16 -7.73
C ARG A 50 5.66 14.50 -6.99
N GLU A 51 5.75 15.58 -7.77
CA GLU A 51 5.83 16.96 -7.26
C GLU A 51 4.46 17.64 -7.18
N THR A 52 3.47 17.17 -7.95
CA THR A 52 2.11 17.72 -8.01
C THR A 52 1.06 16.64 -7.74
N CYS A 53 -0.11 17.04 -7.23
CA CYS A 53 -1.21 16.14 -6.93
C CYS A 53 -1.92 15.68 -8.22
N LEU A 54 -2.25 14.39 -8.31
CA LEU A 54 -2.94 13.79 -9.47
C LEU A 54 -4.36 14.33 -9.66
N TYR A 55 -4.97 14.84 -8.59
CA TYR A 55 -6.40 15.14 -8.56
C TYR A 55 -6.73 16.63 -8.56
N CYS A 56 -5.82 17.46 -8.05
CA CYS A 56 -6.07 18.90 -7.92
C CYS A 56 -4.90 19.77 -8.36
N ASN A 57 -3.83 19.17 -8.90
CA ASN A 57 -2.61 19.83 -9.37
C ASN A 57 -1.88 20.70 -8.34
N ALA A 58 -2.26 20.64 -7.06
CA ALA A 58 -1.53 21.31 -5.97
C ALA A 58 -0.13 20.71 -5.79
N LYS A 59 0.83 21.52 -5.36
CA LYS A 59 2.18 21.06 -5.04
C LYS A 59 2.15 20.08 -3.86
N LEU A 60 2.83 18.94 -4.02
CA LEU A 60 3.07 17.95 -2.97
C LEU A 60 4.35 18.34 -2.26
N VAL A 61 4.22 19.16 -1.22
CA VAL A 61 5.31 19.58 -0.34
C VAL A 61 5.86 18.40 0.46
#